data_AF-A0A9X4HG01-F1
#
_entry.id   AF-A0A9X4HG01-F1
#
_cell.length_a   1.000
_cell.length_b   1.000
_cell.length_c   1.000
_cell.angle_alpha   90.00
_cell.angle_beta   90.00
_cell.angle_gamma   90.00
#
_symmetry.space_group_name_H-M   'P 1'
#
loop_
_entity.id
_entity.type
_entity.pdbx_description
1 polymer ?
#
loop_
_entity_poly.entity_id
_entity_poly.type
_entity_poly.pdbx_seq_one_letter_code
_entity_poly.pdbx_strand_id
1 'polypeptide(L)'
;LQTFLKQCGTIYKPFLQSLYIDLDEHPSTPPSHIHLGFRLGRNHLRALLDTLQEIGVDHVILNLKYGKRPAAEVIEELGKHIVPQFGVQASDSAA
;
A
#
# COMPACT_ATOMS: atom_id res chain seq x y z
N LEU A 1 -10.56 -28.04 -4.69
CA LEU A 1 -10.84 -26.92 -3.76
C LEU A 1 -10.95 -27.36 -2.30
N GLN A 2 -11.62 -28.48 -1.97
CA GLN A 2 -11.68 -28.99 -0.59
C GLN A 2 -10.32 -29.48 -0.01
N THR A 3 -9.33 -29.80 -0.85
CA THR A 3 -8.05 -30.39 -0.42
C THR A 3 -7.07 -29.40 0.22
N PHE A 4 -7.20 -28.09 0.00
CA PHE A 4 -6.26 -27.08 0.53
C PHE A 4 -6.57 -26.62 1.96
N LEU A 5 -7.78 -26.87 2.46
CA LEU A 5 -8.21 -26.45 3.79
C LEU A 5 -7.63 -27.33 4.92
N LYS A 6 -6.85 -28.35 4.60
CA LYS A 6 -6.37 -29.35 5.56
C LYS A 6 -5.13 -28.94 6.37
N GLN A 7 -4.56 -27.75 6.13
CA GLN A 7 -3.28 -27.35 6.75
C GLN A 7 -3.30 -26.00 7.48
N CYS A 8 -4.42 -25.27 7.43
CA CYS A 8 -4.65 -24.11 8.27
C CYS A 8 -5.78 -24.48 9.21
N GLY A 9 -5.55 -24.47 10.52
CA GLY A 9 -6.63 -24.60 11.51
C GLY A 9 -7.74 -23.58 11.25
N THR A 10 -8.85 -23.69 11.99
CA THR A 10 -10.04 -22.82 11.89
C THR A 10 -9.79 -21.33 12.15
N ILE A 11 -8.53 -20.92 12.33
CA ILE A 11 -8.09 -19.57 12.63
C ILE A 11 -7.71 -18.88 11.32
N TYR A 12 -8.35 -17.73 11.07
CA TYR A 12 -7.98 -16.83 9.98
C TYR A 12 -6.51 -16.44 10.06
N LYS A 13 -5.79 -16.52 8.94
CA LYS A 13 -4.38 -16.12 8.85
C LYS A 13 -4.28 -14.92 7.90
N PRO A 14 -3.84 -13.75 8.38
CA PRO A 14 -3.76 -12.56 7.54
C PRO A 14 -2.72 -12.74 6.44
N PHE A 15 -2.99 -12.17 5.27
CA PHE A 15 -2.07 -12.14 4.14
C PHE A 15 -1.34 -10.81 4.05
N LEU A 16 -0.01 -10.89 3.98
CA LEU A 16 0.88 -9.73 3.91
C LEU A 16 1.53 -9.64 2.54
N GLN A 17 1.55 -8.44 1.96
CA GLN A 17 2.23 -8.19 0.69
C GLN A 17 3.27 -7.07 0.82
N SER A 18 4.46 -7.28 0.28
CA SER A 18 5.44 -6.20 0.07
C SER A 18 5.24 -5.58 -1.30
N LEU A 19 5.20 -4.24 -1.37
CA LEU A 19 5.02 -3.49 -2.62
C LEU A 19 6.06 -2.38 -2.72
N TYR A 20 6.83 -2.36 -3.81
CA TYR A 20 7.73 -1.24 -4.10
C TYR A 20 6.98 -0.14 -4.83
N ILE A 21 7.18 1.11 -4.42
CA ILE A 21 6.58 2.27 -5.07
C ILE A 21 7.62 3.36 -5.36
N ASP A 22 7.44 4.04 -6.48
CA ASP A 22 7.99 5.36 -6.76
C ASP A 22 6.79 6.31 -6.92
N LEU A 23 6.50 7.09 -5.86
CA LEU A 23 5.32 7.95 -5.82
C LEU A 23 5.59 9.25 -6.57
N ASP A 24 4.93 9.43 -7.71
CA ASP A 24 5.11 10.60 -8.57
C ASP A 24 4.52 11.88 -7.96
N GLU A 25 5.09 13.04 -8.28
CA GLU A 25 4.55 14.34 -7.82
C GLU A 25 3.16 14.62 -8.40
N HIS A 26 2.90 14.17 -9.63
CA HIS A 26 1.59 14.34 -10.23
C HIS A 26 0.63 13.26 -9.72
N PRO A 27 -0.48 13.65 -9.06
CA PRO A 27 -1.36 12.69 -8.37
C PRO A 27 -2.02 11.65 -9.27
N SER A 28 -2.16 11.96 -10.55
CA SER A 28 -2.80 11.13 -11.57
C SER A 28 -1.81 10.53 -12.56
N THR A 29 -0.51 10.50 -12.25
CA THR A 29 0.48 9.81 -13.10
C THR A 29 0.08 8.34 -13.25
N PRO A 30 -0.09 7.85 -14.50
CA PRO A 30 -0.50 6.48 -14.74
C PRO A 30 0.58 5.49 -14.26
N PRO A 31 0.19 4.28 -13.83
CA PRO A 31 1.14 3.30 -13.34
C PRO A 31 2.06 2.80 -14.45
N SER A 32 3.36 2.76 -14.14
CA SER A 32 4.40 2.13 -14.96
C SER A 32 5.22 1.18 -14.10
N HIS A 33 5.72 0.11 -14.71
CA HIS A 33 6.43 -0.92 -13.96
C HIS A 33 7.81 -0.47 -13.48
N ILE A 34 8.15 -0.84 -12.25
CA ILE A 34 9.51 -0.81 -11.72
C ILE A 34 9.87 -2.20 -11.17
N HIS A 35 11.09 -2.38 -10.70
CA HIS A 35 11.49 -3.64 -10.08
C HIS A 35 10.62 -3.96 -8.87
N LEU A 36 9.84 -5.05 -8.96
CA LEU A 36 8.92 -5.54 -7.91
C LEU A 36 7.84 -4.53 -7.49
N GLY A 37 7.43 -3.62 -8.38
CA GLY A 37 6.50 -2.56 -8.02
C GLY A 37 6.06 -1.65 -9.16
N PHE A 38 5.57 -0.46 -8.78
CA PHE A 38 5.09 0.54 -9.73
C PHE A 38 5.61 1.95 -9.44
N ARG A 39 5.83 2.74 -10.49
CA ARG A 39 5.84 4.20 -10.43
C ARG A 39 4.46 4.71 -10.81
N LEU A 40 3.84 5.51 -9.95
CA LEU A 40 2.45 5.96 -10.12
C LEU A 40 2.15 7.19 -9.26
N GLY A 41 1.08 7.91 -9.61
CA GLY A 41 0.53 8.96 -8.75
C GLY A 41 -0.36 8.40 -7.63
N ARG A 42 -0.57 9.19 -6.58
CA ARG A 42 -1.34 8.76 -5.40
C ARG A 42 -2.77 8.28 -5.69
N ASN A 43 -3.43 8.80 -6.74
CA ASN A 43 -4.79 8.39 -7.09
C ASN A 43 -4.83 6.94 -7.59
N HIS A 44 -3.81 6.54 -8.36
CA HIS A 44 -3.65 5.17 -8.81
C HIS A 44 -3.17 4.26 -7.68
N LEU A 45 -2.30 4.75 -6.78
CA LEU A 45 -1.89 3.98 -5.61
C LEU A 45 -3.10 3.65 -4.72
N ARG A 46 -4.00 4.60 -4.49
CA ARG A 46 -5.25 4.36 -3.78
C ARG A 46 -6.06 3.25 -4.42
N ALA A 47 -6.36 3.36 -5.72
CA ALA A 47 -7.14 2.36 -6.44
C ALA A 47 -6.48 0.96 -6.38
N LEU A 48 -5.15 0.90 -6.46
CA LEU A 48 -4.40 -0.35 -6.30
C LEU A 48 -4.59 -0.94 -4.90
N LEU A 49 -4.46 -0.14 -3.84
CA LEU A 49 -4.64 -0.61 -2.46
C LEU A 49 -6.08 -1.07 -2.20
N ASP A 50 -7.08 -0.37 -2.75
CA ASP A 50 -8.49 -0.79 -2.69
C ASP A 50 -8.68 -2.17 -3.34
N THR A 51 -8.11 -2.37 -4.54
CA THR A 51 -8.15 -3.68 -5.21
C THR A 51 -7.43 -4.76 -4.40
N LEU A 52 -6.28 -4.45 -3.78
CA LEU A 52 -5.57 -5.41 -2.93
C LEU A 52 -6.41 -5.81 -1.71
N GLN A 53 -7.10 -4.85 -1.09
CA GLN A 53 -8.04 -5.13 -0.01
C GLN A 53 -9.20 -6.03 -0.47
N GLU A 54 -9.80 -5.74 -1.63
CA GLU A 54 -10.91 -6.53 -2.20
C GLU A 54 -10.54 -7.99 -2.45
N ILE A 55 -9.28 -8.27 -2.83
CA ILE A 55 -8.79 -9.64 -3.06
C ILE A 55 -8.29 -10.34 -1.78
N GLY A 56 -8.40 -9.69 -0.62
CA GLY A 56 -8.09 -10.28 0.68
C GLY A 56 -6.64 -10.06 1.17
N VAL A 57 -5.96 -9.01 0.72
CA VAL A 57 -4.70 -8.57 1.33
C VAL A 57 -5.00 -7.74 2.58
N ASP A 58 -4.55 -8.22 3.74
CA ASP A 58 -4.77 -7.55 5.03
C ASP A 58 -3.79 -6.41 5.28
N HIS A 59 -2.55 -6.55 4.83
CA HIS A 59 -1.49 -5.60 5.12
C HIS A 59 -0.50 -5.48 3.98
N VAL A 60 -0.20 -4.22 3.61
CA VAL A 60 0.75 -3.89 2.54
C VAL A 60 1.92 -3.13 3.14
N ILE A 61 3.15 -3.63 2.93
CA ILE A 61 4.39 -2.92 3.27
C ILE A 61 4.83 -2.12 2.04
N LEU A 62 4.80 -0.78 2.15
CA LEU A 62 5.27 0.12 1.09
C LEU A 62 6.78 0.35 1.19
N ASN A 63 7.51 0.01 0.13
CA ASN A 63 8.95 0.22 0.04
C ASN A 63 9.28 1.41 -0.87
N LEU A 64 9.98 2.41 -0.33
CA LEU A 64 10.35 3.65 -1.03
C LEU A 64 11.74 3.61 -1.68
N LYS A 65 12.36 2.42 -1.78
CA LYS A 65 13.76 2.23 -2.24
C LYS A 65 14.07 2.86 -3.60
N TYR A 66 13.11 2.84 -4.52
CA TYR A 66 13.26 3.34 -5.88
C TYR A 66 12.67 4.74 -6.08
N GLY A 67 12.19 5.36 -5.00
CA GLY A 67 11.60 6.69 -5.02
C GLY A 67 12.60 7.76 -5.45
N LYS A 68 12.16 8.70 -6.29
CA LYS A 68 12.98 9.85 -6.70
C LYS A 68 12.87 11.04 -5.77
N ARG A 69 11.73 11.16 -5.08
CA ARG A 69 11.44 12.23 -4.12
C ARG A 69 12.02 11.91 -2.74
N PRO A 70 12.30 12.92 -1.90
CA PRO A 70 12.68 12.70 -0.52
C PRO A 70 11.64 11.84 0.22
N ALA A 71 12.10 10.79 0.90
CA ALA A 71 11.19 9.84 1.55
C ALA A 71 10.27 10.50 2.59
N ALA A 72 10.74 11.53 3.30
CA ALA A 72 9.93 12.27 4.27
C ALA A 72 8.70 12.93 3.63
N GLU A 73 8.86 13.56 2.46
CA GLU A 73 7.75 14.18 1.73
C GLU A 73 6.74 13.13 1.23
N VAL A 74 7.24 11.99 0.77
CA VAL A 74 6.38 10.87 0.34
C VAL A 74 5.59 10.30 1.53
N ILE A 75 6.23 10.11 2.68
CA ILE A 75 5.57 9.64 3.91
C ILE A 75 4.49 10.62 4.35
N GLU A 76 4.77 11.93 4.31
CA GLU A 76 3.79 12.97 4.65
C GLU A 76 2.59 12.93 3.68
N GLU A 77 2.83 12.80 2.37
CA GLU A 77 1.76 12.68 1.38
C GLU A 77 0.90 11.42 1.59
N LEU A 78 1.53 10.27 1.86
CA LEU A 78 0.83 9.03 2.18
C LEU A 78 -0.01 9.18 3.45
N GLY A 79 0.55 9.80 4.50
CA GLY A 79 -0.13 10.06 5.76
C GLY A 79 -1.35 10.97 5.62
N LYS A 80 -1.27 11.98 4.75
CA LYS A 80 -2.39 12.92 4.51
C LYS A 80 -3.47 12.37 3.59
N HIS A 81 -3.09 11.65 2.54
CA HIS A 81 -4.00 11.34 1.44
C HIS A 81 -4.40 9.86 1.33
N ILE A 82 -3.61 8.94 1.87
CA ILE A 82 -3.83 7.49 1.72
C ILE A 82 -4.23 6.85 3.04
N VAL A 83 -3.42 7.00 4.08
CA VAL A 83 -3.59 6.34 5.39
C VAL A 83 -4.99 6.54 6.02
N PRO A 84 -5.62 7.73 5.99
CA PRO A 84 -6.91 7.95 6.66
C PRO A 84 -8.06 7.08 6.11
N GLN A 85 -7.92 6.55 4.90
CA GLN A 85 -8.94 5.71 4.27
C GLN A 85 -8.98 4.29 4.86
N PHE A 86 -7.88 3.84 5.47
CA PHE A 86 -7.77 2.51 6.07
C PHE A 86 -8.04 2.52 7.58
N GLY A 87 -8.77 3.52 8.07
CA GLY A 87 -9.21 3.60 9.47
C GLY A 87 -8.12 3.97 10.49
N VAL A 88 -6.93 4.31 10.02
CA VAL A 88 -5.83 4.80 10.86
C VAL A 88 -5.97 6.31 11.01
N GLN A 89 -6.38 6.76 12.20
CA GLN A 89 -6.29 8.19 12.53
C GLN A 89 -4.82 8.52 12.82
N ALA A 90 -4.30 9.58 12.20
CA ALA A 90 -3.03 10.14 12.63
C ALA A 90 -3.20 10.54 14.10
N SER A 91 -2.46 9.90 15.00
CA SER A 91 -2.42 10.37 16.38
C SER A 91 -1.69 11.72 16.36
N ASP A 92 -2.40 12.79 16.72
CA ASP A 92 -1.80 14.08 17.08
C ASP A 92 -0.97 13.89 18.35
N SER A 93 0.20 13.26 18.23
CA SER A 93 1.18 13.15 19.30
C SER A 93 2.46 13.85 18.87
N ALA A 94 2.35 15.17 18.75
CA ALA A 94 3.46 16.10 18.83
C ALA A 94 2.98 17.33 19.62
N ALA A 95 2.87 17.16 20.94
CA ALA A 95 2.78 18.22 21.93
C ALA A 95 3.86 17.98 22.99
#